data_AF-A0A7C4CGH0-F1
#
_entry.id   AF-A0A7C4CGH0-F1
#
_cell.length_a   1.000
_cell.length_b   1.000
_cell.length_c   1.000
_cell.angle_alpha   90.00
_cell.angle_beta   90.00
_cell.angle_gamma   90.00
#
_symmetry.space_group_name_H-M   'P 1'
#
loop_
_entity.id
_entity.type
_entity.pdbx_description
1 polymer ?
#
loop_
_entity_poly.entity_id
_entity_poly.type
_entity_poly.pdbx_seq_one_letter_code
_entity_poly.pdbx_strand_id
1 'polypeptide(L)' 'MKELLVKEAERARKEERVDVIILGCTGLAGLAADVQRETGIFTIDPTGAAIKVAEALIKLGITGIQYKK' A
#
# COMPACT_ATOMS: atom_id res chain seq x y z
N MET A 1 8.72 15.33 -2.02
CA MET A 1 7.61 14.36 -1.84
C MET A 1 8.00 13.26 -0.87
N LYS A 2 9.03 12.45 -1.16
CA LYS A 2 9.52 11.37 -0.27
C LYS A 2 9.70 11.80 1.19
N GLU A 3 10.35 12.94 1.45
CA GLU A 3 10.58 13.46 2.81
C GLU A 3 9.29 13.68 3.62
N LEU A 4 8.21 14.12 2.96
CA LEU A 4 6.91 14.32 3.62
C LEU A 4 6.29 12.98 4.03
N LEU A 5 6.42 11.96 3.19
CA LEU A 5 5.94 10.60 3.50
C LEU A 5 6.71 9.99 4.67
N VAL A 6 8.04 10.16 4.70
CA VAL A 6 8.89 9.67 5.79
C VAL A 6 8.54 10.36 7.11
N LYS A 7 8.34 11.68 7.08
CA LYS A 7 7.95 12.44 8.28
C LYS A 7 6.59 11.98 8.82
N GLU A 8 5.62 11.76 7.93
CA GLU A 8 4.28 11.32 8.32
C GLU A 8 4.29 9.88 8.84
N ALA A 9 5.09 9.01 8.23
CA ALA A 9 5.32 7.64 8.69
C ALA A 9 5.88 7.56 10.12
N GLU A 10 6.90 8.37 10.42
CA GLU A 10 7.47 8.43 11.78
C GLU A 10 6.49 9.04 12.79
N ARG A 11 5.70 10.04 12.37
CA ARG A 11 4.61 10.59 13.20
C ARG A 11 3.60 9.50 13.55
N ALA A 12 3.11 8.76 12.55
CA ALA A 12 2.15 7.67 12.73
C ALA A 12 2.71 6.58 13.66
N ARG A 13 3.98 6.19 13.53
CA ARG A 13 4.58 5.22 14.47
C ARG A 13 4.64 5.75 15.90
N LYS A 14 5.04 7.01 16.08
CA LYS A 14 5.21 7.60 17.42
C LYS A 14 3.87 7.85 18.13
N GLU A 15 2.89 8.37 17.40
CA GLU A 15 1.63 8.85 17.96
C GLU A 15 0.52 7.79 17.92
N GLU A 16 0.48 6.99 16.85
CA GLU A 16 -0.59 6.04 16.57
C GLU A 16 -0.14 4.57 16.73
N ARG A 17 1.17 4.34 16.94
CA ARG A 17 1.79 3.01 17.15
C ARG A 17 1.48 2.02 16.02
N VAL A 18 1.56 2.51 14.78
CA VAL A 18 1.35 1.67 13.60
C VAL A 18 2.54 0.76 13.33
N ASP A 19 2.24 -0.49 12.96
CA ASP A 19 3.24 -1.48 12.52
C ASP A 19 3.43 -1.49 10.99
N VAL A 20 2.43 -0.98 10.26
CA VAL A 20 2.35 -1.02 8.79
C VAL A 20 1.81 0.29 8.24
N ILE A 21 2.35 0.72 7.10
CA ILE A 21 1.88 1.88 6.33
C ILE A 21 1.40 1.42 4.96
N ILE A 22 0.27 1.96 4.50
CA ILE A 22 -0.24 1.76 3.13
C ILE A 22 -0.26 3.12 2.45
N LEU A 23 0.36 3.24 1.27
CA LEU A 23 0.37 4.49 0.52
C LEU A 23 -1.05 4.85 0.03
N GLY A 24 -1.52 6.06 0.34
CA GLY A 24 -2.94 6.43 0.13
C GLY A 24 -3.31 6.93 -1.27
N CYS A 25 -2.37 7.04 -2.21
CA CYS A 25 -2.65 7.59 -3.55
C CYS A 25 -1.83 6.85 -4.62
N THR A 26 -2.44 6.57 -5.77
CA THR A 26 -1.78 5.92 -6.92
C THR A 26 -0.61 6.73 -7.46
N GLY A 27 -0.61 8.05 -7.28
CA GLY A 27 0.52 8.92 -7.61
C GLY A 27 1.76 8.71 -6.74
N LEU A 28 1.69 7.88 -5.70
CA LEU A 28 2.81 7.51 -4.82
C LEU A 28 3.41 6.13 -5.17
N ALA A 29 2.92 5.48 -6.23
CA ALA A 29 3.39 4.16 -6.63
C ALA A 29 4.92 4.12 -6.80
N GLY A 30 5.53 3.05 -6.31
CA GLY A 30 6.98 2.85 -6.30
C GLY A 30 7.74 3.51 -5.13
N LEU A 31 7.09 4.36 -4.32
CA LEU A 31 7.76 5.01 -3.17
C LEU A 31 7.79 4.16 -1.90
N ALA A 32 7.09 3.02 -1.86
CA ALA A 32 6.98 2.20 -0.66
C ALA A 32 8.33 1.67 -0.17
N ALA A 33 9.17 1.18 -1.08
CA ALA A 33 10.51 0.68 -0.76
C ALA A 33 11.42 1.78 -0.19
N ASP A 34 11.25 3.01 -0.67
CA ASP A 34 11.98 4.17 -0.17
C ASP A 34 11.52 4.56 1.23
N VAL A 35 10.21 4.68 1.46
CA VAL A 35 9.66 5.00 2.78
C VAL A 35 10.05 3.94 3.80
N GLN A 36 9.94 2.65 3.45
CA GLN A 36 10.33 1.55 4.33
C GLN A 36 11.83 1.58 4.66
N ARG A 37 12.70 1.88 3.69
CA ARG A 37 14.15 1.96 3.92
C ARG A 37 14.53 3.08 4.89
N GLU A 38 13.86 4.24 4.79
CA GLU A 38 14.15 5.40 5.64
C GLU A 38 13.56 5.27 7.06
N THR A 39 12.38 4.65 7.19
CA THR A 39 11.62 4.60 8.45
C THR A 39 11.79 3.29 9.22
N GLY A 40 12.15 2.22 8.52
CA GLY A 40 12.11 0.85 9.03
C GLY A 40 10.68 0.32 9.25
N ILE A 41 9.64 1.03 8.81
CA ILE A 41 8.23 0.62 8.96
C ILE A 41 7.81 -0.14 7.70
N PHE A 42 7.18 -1.29 7.87
CA PHE A 42 6.70 -2.08 6.74
C PHE A 42 5.71 -1.26 5.91
N THR A 43 6.02 -1.03 4.64
CA THR A 43 5.26 -0.12 3.78
C THR A 43 4.77 -0.83 2.53
N ILE A 44 3.46 -0.73 2.28
CA ILE A 44 2.77 -1.36 1.16
C ILE A 44 2.42 -0.31 0.10
N ASP A 45 2.83 -0.57 -1.14
CA ASP A 45 2.24 0.08 -2.32
C ASP A 45 0.97 -0.69 -2.72
N PRO A 46 -0.23 -0.12 -2.54
CA PRO A 46 -1.47 -0.81 -2.85
C PRO A 46 -1.65 -1.03 -4.37
N THR A 47 -0.97 -0.28 -5.23
CA THR A 47 -1.10 -0.40 -6.69
C THR A 47 -0.60 -1.77 -7.15
N GLY A 48 0.61 -2.14 -6.75
CA GLY A 48 1.19 -3.44 -7.07
C GLY A 48 0.43 -4.58 -6.39
N ALA A 49 0.02 -4.39 -5.14
CA ALA A 49 -0.77 -5.38 -4.41
C ALA A 49 -2.12 -5.65 -5.11
N ALA A 50 -2.83 -4.61 -5.53
CA ALA A 50 -4.11 -4.74 -6.22
C ALA A 50 -3.99 -5.51 -7.55
N ILE A 51 -2.93 -5.25 -8.32
CA ILE A 51 -2.66 -6.00 -9.58
C ILE A 51 -2.45 -7.49 -9.27
N LYS A 52 -1.66 -7.82 -8.24
CA LYS A 52 -1.42 -9.22 -7.87
C LYS A 52 -2.65 -9.93 -7.34
N VAL A 53 -3.49 -9.23 -6.58
CA VAL A 53 -4.80 -9.76 -6.17
C VAL A 53 -5.67 -10.01 -7.39
N ALA A 54 -5.76 -9.08 -8.34
CA ALA A 54 -6.53 -9.26 -9.56
C ALA A 54 -6.03 -10.44 -10.42
N GLU A 55 -4.71 -10.56 -10.61
CA GLU A 55 -4.08 -11.71 -11.30
C GLU A 55 -4.46 -13.04 -10.62
N ALA A 56 -4.42 -13.10 -9.29
CA ALA A 56 -4.76 -14.29 -8.53
C ALA A 56 -6.24 -14.66 -8.70
N LEU A 57 -7.14 -13.68 -8.62
CA LEU A 57 -8.57 -13.89 -8.82
C LEU A 57 -8.87 -14.45 -10.22
N ILE A 58 -8.27 -13.87 -11.26
CA ILE A 58 -8.42 -14.34 -12.65
C ILE A 58 -7.92 -15.78 -12.79
N LYS A 59 -6.74 -16.11 -12.22
CA LYS A 59 -6.18 -17.48 -12.27
C LYS A 59 -7.05 -18.52 -11.57
N LEU A 60 -7.77 -18.12 -10.53
CA LEU A 60 -8.72 -18.97 -9.81
C LEU A 60 -10.10 -19.06 -10.50
N GLY A 61 -10.30 -18.39 -11.63
CA GLY A 61 -11.60 -18.31 -12.30
C GLY A 61 -12.63 -17.47 -11.53
N ILE A 62 -12.19 -16.68 -10.54
CA ILE A 62 -13.04 -15.78 -9.76
C ILE A 62 -13.19 -14.48 -10.54
N THR A 63 -14.17 -14.44 -11.44
CA THR A 63 -14.46 -13.27 -12.26
C THR A 63 -15.86 -12.76 -11.97
N GLY A 64 -15.96 -11.52 -11.48
CA GLY A 64 -17.23 -10.80 -11.35
C GLY A 64 -18.20 -11.39 -10.32
N ILE A 65 -18.44 -10.63 -9.25
CA ILE A 65 -19.70 -10.73 -8.51
C ILE A 65 -20.82 -10.48 -9.55
N GLN A 66 -21.73 -11.44 -9.76
CA GLN A 66 -22.98 -11.14 -10.43
C GLN A 66 -23.74 -10.13 -9.56
N TYR A 67 -23.55 -8.84 -9.81
CA TYR A 67 -24.41 -7.80 -9.24
C TYR A 67 -25.77 -7.95 -9.93
N LYS A 68 -26.61 -8.85 -9.42
CA LYS A 68 -28.04 -8.85 -9.74
C LYS A 68 -28.60 -7.55 -9.17
N LYS A 69 -28.87 -6.59 -10.06
CA LYS A 69 -29.74 -5.46 -9.74
C LYS A 69 -31.16 -5.97 -9.53
#